data_AF-A0A016W4A0-F1
#
_entry.id   AF-A0A016W4A0-F1
#
_cell.length_a   1.000
_cell.length_b   1.000
_cell.length_c   1.000
_cell.angle_alpha   90.00
_cell.angle_beta   90.00
_cell.angle_gamma   90.00
#
_symmetry.space_group_name_H-M   'P 1'
#
loop_
_entity.id
_entity.type
_entity.pdbx_description
1 polymer ?
#
loop_
_entity_poly.entity_id
_entity_poly.type
_entity_poly.pdbx_seq_one_letter_code
_entity_poly.pdbx_strand_id
1 'polypeptide(L)'
;MTSYFVFRLNDASTLITLYKAYVISILEYGSQARNPYTKSEQAKIEKVQQTFTRISMNRCIPSYRYPQSMPGYSERPKFFKLRTSPYRRVFDDIVFCFEVLEGEGRLKASKY
;
A
#
# COMPACT_ATOMS: atom_id res chain seq x y z
N MET A 1 32.44 3.85 8.52
CA MET A 1 31.46 4.61 9.33
C MET A 1 30.09 4.03 9.04
N THR A 2 29.66 3.05 9.83
CA THR A 2 28.40 2.33 9.64
C THR A 2 27.28 3.25 10.10
N SER A 3 26.57 3.88 9.17
CA SER A 3 25.41 4.71 9.50
C SER A 3 24.27 3.79 9.95
N TYR A 4 24.14 3.59 11.26
CA TYR A 4 22.99 2.90 11.84
C TYR A 4 21.72 3.67 11.48
N PHE A 5 20.80 3.04 10.76
CA PHE A 5 19.46 3.58 10.49
C PHE A 5 18.69 3.63 11.81
N VAL A 6 18.78 4.75 12.52
CA VAL A 6 17.95 5.00 13.71
C VAL A 6 16.54 5.35 13.22
N PHE A 7 15.62 4.38 13.29
CA PHE A 7 14.22 4.61 12.97
C PHE A 7 13.60 5.57 13.99
N ARG A 8 13.37 6.83 13.60
CA ARG A 8 12.51 7.73 14.38
C ARG A 8 11.06 7.29 14.15
N LEU A 9 10.43 6.72 15.17
CA LEU A 9 9.07 6.14 15.11
C LEU A 9 7.97 7.15 14.71
N ASN A 10 8.25 8.45 14.77
CA ASN A 10 7.32 9.53 14.40
C ASN A 10 7.65 10.19 13.06
N ASP A 11 8.62 9.68 12.31
CA ASP A 11 8.92 10.18 10.98
C ASP A 11 7.99 9.55 9.93
N ALA A 12 7.33 10.40 9.14
CA ALA A 12 6.38 9.97 8.12
C ALA A 12 7.04 9.10 7.05
N SER A 13 8.28 9.45 6.64
CA SER A 13 8.98 8.71 5.59
C SER A 13 9.33 7.29 6.03
N THR A 14 9.77 7.14 7.28
CA THR A 14 10.04 5.86 7.93
C THR A 14 8.77 5.00 8.01
N LEU A 15 7.66 5.56 8.48
CA LEU A 15 6.39 4.83 8.60
C LEU A 15 5.86 4.38 7.23
N ILE A 16 5.99 5.21 6.20
CA ILE A 16 5.60 4.86 4.82
C ILE A 16 6.47 3.72 4.29
N THR A 17 7.78 3.77 4.51
CA THR A 17 8.71 2.72 4.08
C THR A 17 8.38 1.39 4.74
N LEU A 18 8.15 1.39 6.05
CA LEU A 18 7.76 0.18 6.79
C LEU A 18 6.40 -0.36 6.32
N TYR A 19 5.43 0.53 6.07
CA TYR A 19 4.12 0.14 5.54
C TYR A 19 4.25 -0.54 4.16
N LYS A 20 5.07 0.00 3.27
CA LYS A 20 5.33 -0.61 1.96
C LYS A 20 6.06 -1.94 2.07
N ALA A 21 7.14 -2.00 2.85
CA ALA A 21 8.00 -3.17 2.94
C ALA A 21 7.34 -4.36 3.64
N TYR A 22 6.60 -4.11 4.73
CA TYR A 22 6.01 -5.18 5.54
C TYR A 22 4.53 -5.38 5.28
N VAL A 23 3.73 -4.30 5.28
CA VAL A 23 2.26 -4.44 5.25
C VAL A 23 1.77 -4.68 3.83
N ILE A 24 2.18 -3.85 2.86
CA ILE A 24 1.76 -4.03 1.46
C ILE A 24 2.25 -5.37 0.92
N SER A 25 3.51 -5.73 1.17
CA SER A 25 4.06 -7.03 0.76
C SER A 25 3.21 -8.20 1.26
N ILE A 26 2.80 -8.22 2.53
CA ILE A 26 1.98 -9.31 3.09
C ILE A 26 0.54 -9.30 2.54
N LEU A 27 -0.05 -8.11 2.39
CA LEU A 27 -1.45 -7.98 1.97
C LEU A 27 -1.63 -8.27 0.47
N GLU A 28 -0.65 -7.91 -0.34
CA GLU A 28 -0.75 -7.92 -1.80
C GLU A 28 -0.05 -9.12 -2.43
N TYR A 29 1.09 -9.57 -1.91
CA TYR A 29 1.72 -10.82 -2.36
C TYR A 29 1.08 -12.02 -1.63
N GLY A 30 0.36 -12.86 -2.38
CA GLY A 30 -0.16 -14.14 -1.89
C GLY A 30 -1.58 -14.14 -1.35
N SER A 31 -2.33 -13.03 -1.43
CA SER A 31 -3.71 -13.02 -0.94
C SER A 31 -4.73 -13.44 -2.02
N GLN A 32 -5.56 -14.44 -1.70
CA GLN A 32 -6.79 -14.76 -2.47
C GLN A 32 -7.77 -13.56 -2.53
N ALA A 33 -7.54 -12.55 -1.69
CA ALA A 33 -8.22 -11.27 -1.69
C ALA A 33 -7.87 -10.36 -2.89
N ARG A 34 -6.95 -10.78 -3.77
CA ARG A 34 -6.78 -10.20 -5.12
C ARG A 34 -7.85 -10.62 -6.12
N ASN A 35 -8.75 -11.54 -5.77
CA ASN A 35 -9.82 -11.96 -6.68
C ASN A 35 -10.79 -10.78 -7.00
N PRO A 36 -11.09 -10.48 -8.30
CA PRO A 36 -12.06 -9.45 -8.69
C PRO A 36 -13.48 -9.70 -8.19
N TYR A 37 -13.83 -10.95 -7.90
CA TYR A 37 -15.15 -11.34 -7.41
C TYR A 37 -15.34 -11.13 -5.90
N THR A 38 -14.28 -10.80 -5.15
CA THR A 38 -14.32 -10.65 -3.69
C THR A 38 -14.25 -9.20 -3.22
N LYS A 39 -15.11 -8.31 -3.76
CA LYS A 39 -15.15 -6.86 -3.41
C LYS A 39 -15.14 -6.57 -1.90
N SER A 40 -15.78 -7.42 -1.09
CA SER A 40 -15.76 -7.31 0.38
C SER A 40 -14.34 -7.45 0.96
N GLU A 41 -13.57 -8.43 0.50
CA GLU A 41 -12.18 -8.63 0.92
C GLU A 41 -11.28 -7.49 0.44
N GLN A 42 -11.53 -6.96 -0.76
CA GLN A 42 -10.81 -5.79 -1.27
C GLN A 42 -11.04 -4.55 -0.39
N ALA A 43 -12.29 -4.33 0.05
CA ALA A 43 -12.62 -3.25 0.97
C ALA A 43 -11.94 -3.43 2.34
N LYS A 44 -11.81 -4.67 2.83
CA LYS A 44 -11.06 -4.95 4.07
C LYS A 44 -9.57 -4.62 3.92
N ILE A 45 -8.95 -4.94 2.79
CA ILE A 45 -7.55 -4.56 2.51
C ILE A 45 -7.41 -3.03 2.49
N GLU A 46 -8.30 -2.32 1.79
CA GLU A 46 -8.26 -0.86 1.71
C GLU A 46 -8.47 -0.22 3.10
N LYS A 47 -9.29 -0.83 3.96
CA LYS A 47 -9.49 -0.39 5.34
C LYS A 47 -8.18 -0.40 6.16
N VAL A 48 -7.24 -1.29 5.86
CA VAL A 48 -5.91 -1.28 6.47
C VAL A 48 -5.16 0.00 6.10
N GLN A 49 -5.18 0.40 4.83
CA GLN A 49 -4.59 1.66 4.37
C GLN A 49 -5.29 2.88 4.98
N GLN A 50 -6.61 2.87 5.06
CA GLN A 50 -7.41 3.92 5.72
C GLN A 50 -7.02 4.09 7.19
N THR A 51 -6.77 2.99 7.89
CA THR A 51 -6.39 2.98 9.30
C THR A 51 -4.96 3.46 9.47
N PHE A 52 -4.03 2.94 8.66
CA PHE A 52 -2.63 3.36 8.65
C PHE A 52 -2.50 4.87 8.43
N THR A 53 -3.10 5.40 7.35
CA THR A 53 -3.03 6.83 7.03
C THR A 53 -3.64 7.72 8.12
N ARG A 54 -4.69 7.27 8.83
CA ARG A 54 -5.25 7.97 9.99
C ARG A 54 -4.24 8.08 11.13
N ILE A 55 -3.65 6.94 11.50
CA ILE A 55 -2.71 6.83 12.62
C ILE A 55 -1.44 7.63 12.32
N SER A 56 -0.87 7.45 11.13
CA SER A 56 0.33 8.14 10.69
C SER A 56 0.11 9.65 10.64
N MET A 57 -1.04 10.12 10.17
CA MET A 57 -1.32 11.56 10.12
C MET A 57 -1.45 12.16 11.52
N ASN A 58 -2.13 11.47 12.45
CA ASN A 58 -2.22 11.92 13.83
C ASN A 58 -0.86 11.95 14.55
N ARG A 59 0.05 11.02 14.22
CA ARG A 59 1.39 10.94 14.83
C ARG A 59 2.36 11.97 14.26
N CYS A 60 2.36 12.15 12.95
CA CYS A 60 3.33 13.02 12.27
C CYS A 60 2.86 14.48 12.18
N ILE A 61 1.56 14.73 12.21
CA ILE A 61 0.95 16.07 12.10
C ILE A 61 -0.14 16.20 13.19
N PRO A 62 0.26 16.33 14.47
CA PRO A 62 -0.70 16.47 15.55
C PRO A 62 -1.47 17.78 15.38
N SER A 63 -2.80 17.71 15.43
CA SER A 63 -3.68 18.87 15.42
C SER A 63 -4.47 18.94 16.71
N TYR A 64 -4.52 20.12 17.32
CA TYR A 64 -5.32 20.39 18.52
C TYR A 64 -6.83 20.25 18.29
N ARG A 65 -7.28 20.25 17.03
CA ARG A 65 -8.69 20.12 16.63
C ARG A 65 -9.04 18.72 16.13
N TYR A 66 -8.33 17.69 16.58
CA TYR A 66 -8.69 16.31 16.27
C TYR A 66 -9.97 15.91 17.01
N PRO A 67 -10.96 15.25 16.36
CA PRO A 67 -10.91 14.69 15.01
C PRO A 67 -11.43 15.61 13.88
N GLN A 68 -11.96 16.80 14.18
CA GLN A 68 -12.61 17.68 13.20
C GLN A 68 -11.65 18.15 12.08
N SER A 69 -10.36 18.28 12.38
CA SER A 69 -9.35 18.68 11.39
C SER A 69 -8.78 17.52 10.56
N MET A 70 -9.23 16.27 10.76
CA MET A 70 -8.69 15.12 10.04
C MET A 70 -9.25 15.09 8.60
N PRO A 71 -8.41 15.13 7.55
CA PRO A 71 -8.88 15.10 6.17
C PRO A 71 -9.63 13.82 5.80
N GLY A 72 -10.47 13.92 4.79
CA GLY A 72 -11.19 12.77 4.22
C GLY A 72 -10.23 11.69 3.70
N TYR A 73 -10.71 10.45 3.58
CA TYR A 73 -9.86 9.37 3.08
C TYR A 73 -9.31 9.62 1.68
N SER A 74 -10.03 10.35 0.82
CA SER A 74 -9.55 10.71 -0.52
C SER A 74 -8.28 11.57 -0.52
N GLU A 75 -8.00 12.28 0.58
CA GLU A 75 -6.88 13.22 0.68
C GLU A 75 -5.70 12.63 1.44
N ARG A 76 -5.95 11.84 2.49
CA ARG A 76 -4.89 11.30 3.36
C ARG A 76 -3.81 10.48 2.62
N PRO A 77 -4.12 9.55 1.70
CA PRO A 77 -3.12 8.85 0.89
C PRO A 77 -2.31 9.79 0.00
N LYS A 78 -2.90 10.89 -0.50
CA LYS A 78 -2.19 11.87 -1.34
C LYS A 78 -1.08 12.56 -0.56
N PHE A 79 -1.32 12.91 0.72
CA PHE A 79 -0.29 13.45 1.62
C PHE A 79 0.91 12.50 1.75
N PHE A 80 0.65 11.21 1.90
CA PHE A 80 1.70 10.18 2.03
C PHE A 80 2.24 9.66 0.69
N LYS A 81 1.80 10.24 -0.45
CA LYS A 81 2.12 9.76 -1.80
C LYS A 81 1.86 8.26 -1.96
N LEU A 82 0.81 7.76 -1.32
CA LEU A 82 0.35 6.38 -1.41
C LEU A 82 -0.73 6.27 -2.48
N ARG A 83 -0.59 5.28 -3.35
CA ARG A 83 -1.65 4.86 -4.27
C ARG A 83 -2.75 4.13 -3.51
N THR A 84 -3.94 4.00 -4.07
CA THR A 84 -4.99 3.14 -3.49
C THR A 84 -4.74 1.68 -3.86
N SER A 85 -5.29 0.72 -3.11
CA SER A 85 -5.14 -0.70 -3.46
C SER A 85 -5.68 -1.01 -4.86
N PRO A 86 -6.86 -0.51 -5.30
CA PRO A 86 -7.34 -0.76 -6.66
C PRO A 86 -6.39 -0.26 -7.74
N TYR A 87 -5.78 0.92 -7.55
CA TYR A 87 -4.84 1.46 -8.52
C TYR A 87 -3.59 0.58 -8.64
N ARG A 88 -3.03 0.14 -7.50
CA ARG A 88 -1.85 -0.75 -7.50
C ARG A 88 -2.13 -2.05 -8.23
N ARG A 89 -3.32 -2.65 -8.03
CA ARG A 89 -3.72 -3.89 -8.73
C ARG A 89 -3.75 -3.71 -10.24
N VAL A 90 -4.44 -2.69 -10.73
CA VAL A 90 -4.54 -2.45 -12.18
C VAL A 90 -3.16 -2.21 -12.77
N PHE A 91 -2.30 -1.46 -12.06
CA PHE A 91 -0.93 -1.24 -12.50
C PHE A 91 -0.12 -2.54 -12.55
N ASP A 92 -0.16 -3.35 -11.48
CA ASP A 92 0.53 -4.64 -11.41
C ASP A 92 0.04 -5.61 -12.51
N ASP A 93 -1.27 -5.68 -12.76
CA ASP A 93 -1.87 -6.53 -13.80
C ASP A 93 -1.40 -6.08 -15.20
N ILE A 94 -1.33 -4.78 -15.45
CA ILE A 94 -0.82 -4.22 -16.71
C ILE A 94 0.66 -4.58 -16.89
N VAL A 95 1.48 -4.35 -15.86
CA VAL A 95 2.91 -4.69 -15.89
C VAL A 95 3.10 -6.19 -16.17
N PHE A 96 2.35 -7.03 -15.46
CA PHE A 96 2.37 -8.47 -15.67
C PHE A 96 1.98 -8.88 -17.10
N CYS A 97 0.93 -8.26 -17.67
CA CYS A 97 0.55 -8.51 -19.06
C CYS A 97 1.68 -8.17 -20.03
N PHE A 98 2.40 -7.05 -19.83
CA PHE A 98 3.54 -6.68 -20.66
C PHE A 98 4.71 -7.66 -20.51
N GLU A 99 5.06 -8.04 -19.28
CA GLU A 99 6.12 -9.03 -19.01
C GLU A 99 5.83 -10.39 -19.70
N VAL A 100 4.56 -10.79 -19.75
CA VAL A 100 4.12 -12.01 -20.45
C VAL A 100 4.23 -11.86 -21.97
N LEU A 101 3.82 -10.71 -22.52
CA LEU A 101 3.86 -10.45 -23.96
C LEU A 101 5.30 -10.35 -24.49
N GLU A 102 6.21 -9.76 -23.72
CA GLU A 102 7.63 -9.64 -24.07
C GLU A 102 8.43 -10.92 -23.80
N GLY A 103 7.82 -11.91 -23.14
CA GLY A 103 8.48 -13.17 -22.79
C GLY A 103 9.53 -13.03 -21.69
N GLU A 104 9.55 -11.91 -20.97
CA GLU A 104 10.42 -11.66 -19.82
C GLU A 104 9.94 -12.37 -18.54
N GLY A 105 8.67 -12.80 -18.54
CA GLY A 105 8.11 -13.62 -17.48
C GLY A 105 8.88 -14.93 -17.29
N ARG A 106 9.28 -15.24 -16.05
CA ARG A 106 9.86 -16.54 -15.67
C ARG A 106 8.83 -17.70 -15.70
N LEU A 107 7.63 -17.44 -16.21
CA LEU A 107 6.55 -18.40 -16.33
C LEU A 107 6.79 -19.24 -17.58
N LYS A 108 7.01 -20.55 -17.40
CA LYS A 108 6.99 -21.48 -18.52
C LYS A 108 5.54 -21.67 -18.95
N ALA A 109 5.30 -21.59 -20.26
CA ALA A 109 4.03 -22.01 -20.82
C ALA A 109 3.71 -23.44 -20.36
N SER A 110 2.52 -23.64 -19.80
CA SER A 110 2.04 -24.95 -19.42
C SER A 110 2.05 -25.86 -20.65
N LYS A 111 2.57 -27.08 -20.51
CA LYS A 111 2.72 -28.06 -21.61
C LYS A 111 1.43 -28.83 -21.93
N TYR A 112 0.27 -28.26 -21.62
CA TYR A 112 -1.04 -28.89 -21.81
C TYR A 112 -1.91 -28.05 -22.72
#